data_AF-A0A925Y9G7-F1
#
_entry.id   AF-A0A925Y9G7-F1
#
_cell.length_a   1.000
_cell.length_b   1.000
_cell.length_c   1.000
_cell.angle_alpha   90.00
_cell.angle_beta   90.00
_cell.angle_gamma   90.00
#
_symmetry.space_group_name_H-M   'P 1'
#
loop_
_entity.id
_entity.type
_entity.pdbx_description
1 polymer ?
#
loop_
_entity_poly.entity_id
_entity_poly.type
_entity_poly.pdbx_seq_one_letter_code
_entity_poly.pdbx_strand_id
1 'polypeptide(L)'
;EGNGLSVETWFAPVVADAEAGFGGPLNAFEIMKAFIEAGAAGVHYEDQLASEKKCGHLGGKVLIPTQAHIRNLTAARLAADVMGTPSLVIARTDAEAAKLLTSDIDERDKPFVDYEKDRTTEGFYHVKNGLEPCIARAVAYAPYADLIWCETSKPDLDQARRFAEAVKKEHPNQLLSYNCSPSFNWKKNLDDATIAKFQRELGAMGYKFQFITLAGFHQLNFGMFELARGYKERQMSAYSELQEAEFASEVNGYTATKHQREVGTGYFDAVSMAITGGASSTTAMGESTEHDQFKPDAPQREAAE
;
A
#
# COMPACT_ATOMS: atom_id res chain seq x y z
N GLU A 1 -24.63 -2.30 -12.06
CA GLU A 1 -25.82 -3.01 -11.52
C GLU A 1 -27.09 -2.15 -11.51
N GLY A 2 -27.57 -1.61 -12.65
CA GLY A 2 -28.92 -1.02 -12.73
C GLY A 2 -29.27 0.21 -11.86
N ASN A 3 -28.41 0.61 -10.91
CA ASN A 3 -28.67 1.66 -9.93
C ASN A 3 -28.05 3.03 -10.30
N GLY A 4 -27.52 3.18 -11.52
CA GLY A 4 -26.87 4.41 -11.97
C GLY A 4 -25.47 4.70 -11.38
N LEU A 5 -24.92 3.79 -10.57
CA LEU A 5 -23.57 3.89 -10.02
C LEU A 5 -22.55 3.17 -10.92
N SER A 6 -21.38 3.79 -11.14
CA SER A 6 -20.27 3.24 -11.93
C SER A 6 -19.37 2.28 -11.16
N VAL A 7 -19.42 2.32 -9.82
CA VAL A 7 -18.64 1.48 -8.89
C VAL A 7 -19.52 1.09 -7.70
N GLU A 8 -19.14 0.03 -6.98
CA GLU A 8 -19.84 -0.40 -5.76
C GLU A 8 -19.71 0.64 -4.64
N THR A 9 -18.51 1.17 -4.42
CA THR A 9 -18.23 2.28 -3.49
C THR A 9 -17.03 3.09 -3.94
N TRP A 10 -17.09 4.42 -3.78
CA TRP A 10 -15.92 5.30 -3.93
C TRP A 10 -15.04 5.32 -2.68
N PHE A 11 -15.60 4.98 -1.52
CA PHE A 11 -14.91 4.95 -0.23
C PHE A 11 -14.26 3.58 0.01
N ALA A 12 -13.36 3.19 -0.90
CA ALA A 12 -12.57 1.98 -0.73
C ALA A 12 -11.70 2.09 0.56
N PRO A 13 -11.54 1.00 1.34
CA PRO A 13 -10.80 1.05 2.60
C PRO A 13 -9.32 1.32 2.37
N VAL A 14 -8.79 2.34 3.05
CA VAL A 14 -7.35 2.68 2.99
C VAL A 14 -6.59 1.94 4.08
N VAL A 15 -5.53 1.23 3.70
CA VAL A 15 -4.53 0.68 4.63
C VAL A 15 -3.28 1.55 4.56
N ALA A 16 -2.89 2.13 5.68
CA ALA A 16 -1.83 3.14 5.75
C ALA A 16 -0.57 2.66 6.49
N ASP A 17 0.56 3.29 6.17
CA ASP A 17 1.89 3.01 6.73
C ASP A 17 2.16 3.95 7.91
N ALA A 18 2.31 3.40 9.13
CA ALA A 18 2.76 4.15 10.30
C ALA A 18 4.24 3.92 10.64
N GLU A 19 4.99 3.31 9.73
CA GLU A 19 6.40 2.96 9.86
C GLU A 19 6.68 2.22 11.19
N ALA A 20 7.69 2.68 11.93
CA ALA A 20 8.02 2.22 13.28
C ALA A 20 7.27 3.00 14.38
N GLY A 21 6.22 3.74 14.03
CA GLY A 21 5.44 4.57 14.95
C GLY A 21 6.12 5.89 15.35
N PHE A 22 7.16 6.32 14.61
CA PHE A 22 7.86 7.61 14.78
C PHE A 22 8.47 7.85 16.18
N GLY A 23 8.65 6.81 16.99
CA GLY A 23 9.25 6.93 18.33
C GLY A 23 8.85 5.79 19.25
N GLY A 24 8.37 6.15 20.44
CA GLY A 24 7.89 5.19 21.44
C GLY A 24 6.37 4.95 21.35
N PRO A 25 5.78 4.26 22.34
CA PRO A 25 4.36 3.90 22.33
C PRO A 25 3.40 5.11 22.24
N LEU A 26 3.75 6.27 22.81
CA LEU A 26 2.93 7.48 22.71
C LEU A 26 2.92 8.06 21.28
N ASN A 27 4.02 7.96 20.55
CA ASN A 27 4.06 8.36 19.15
C ASN A 27 3.21 7.41 18.29
N ALA A 28 3.28 6.10 18.55
CA ALA A 28 2.43 5.10 17.91
C ALA A 28 0.93 5.33 18.19
N PHE A 29 0.58 5.72 19.42
CA PHE A 29 -0.78 6.08 19.79
C PHE A 29 -1.30 7.31 19.01
N GLU A 30 -0.51 8.39 18.95
CA GLU A 30 -0.93 9.61 18.27
C GLU A 30 -1.03 9.44 16.75
N ILE A 31 -0.10 8.72 16.11
CA ILE A 31 -0.20 8.48 14.66
C ILE A 31 -1.40 7.58 14.31
N MET A 32 -1.75 6.62 15.16
CA MET A 32 -2.98 5.84 14.97
C MET A 32 -4.22 6.74 14.99
N LYS A 33 -4.33 7.64 15.98
CA LYS A 33 -5.43 8.61 16.05
C LYS A 33 -5.50 9.49 14.82
N ALA A 34 -4.35 10.01 14.37
CA ALA A 34 -4.28 10.84 13.17
C ALA A 34 -4.79 10.09 11.92
N PHE A 35 -4.43 8.80 11.77
CA PHE A 35 -4.95 7.97 10.68
C PHE A 35 -6.45 7.67 10.81
N ILE A 36 -6.95 7.46 12.03
CA ILE A 36 -8.39 7.27 12.27
C ILE A 36 -9.17 8.52 11.91
N GLU A 37 -8.72 9.70 12.35
CA GLU A 37 -9.34 10.99 12.01
C GLU A 37 -9.33 11.24 10.48
N ALA A 38 -8.28 10.79 9.79
CA ALA A 38 -8.17 10.86 8.34
C ALA A 38 -9.00 9.79 7.59
N GLY A 39 -9.64 8.85 8.29
CA GLY A 39 -10.51 7.83 7.69
C GLY A 39 -9.80 6.55 7.22
N ALA A 40 -8.60 6.25 7.72
CA ALA A 40 -7.93 4.98 7.42
C ALA A 40 -8.69 3.78 8.02
N ALA A 41 -8.83 2.71 7.24
CA ALA A 41 -9.49 1.48 7.66
C ALA A 41 -8.54 0.55 8.42
N GLY A 42 -7.25 0.59 8.11
CA GLY A 42 -6.22 -0.17 8.81
C GLY A 42 -4.87 0.52 8.76
N VAL A 43 -4.00 0.21 9.72
CA VAL A 43 -2.68 0.83 9.86
C VAL A 43 -1.66 -0.25 10.19
N HIS A 44 -0.51 -0.25 9.51
CA HIS A 44 0.58 -1.17 9.80
C HIS A 44 1.73 -0.52 10.57
N TYR A 45 2.34 -1.30 11.47
CA TYR A 45 3.50 -0.91 12.28
C TYR A 45 4.59 -1.97 12.14
N GLU A 46 5.85 -1.56 12.13
CA GLU A 46 7.00 -2.47 12.00
C GLU A 46 7.92 -2.49 13.24
N ASP A 47 8.62 -3.60 13.44
CA ASP A 47 9.50 -3.86 14.59
C ASP A 47 10.93 -3.29 14.43
N GLN A 48 11.06 -2.17 13.72
CA GLN A 48 12.33 -1.44 13.57
C GLN A 48 12.48 -0.34 14.63
N LEU A 49 13.73 0.07 14.89
CA LEU A 49 14.04 1.28 15.66
C LEU A 49 13.71 2.52 14.83
N ALA A 50 12.77 3.35 15.30
CA ALA A 50 12.29 4.52 14.56
C ALA A 50 13.40 5.50 14.13
N SER A 51 14.38 5.77 15.00
CA SER A 51 15.49 6.68 14.66
C SER A 51 16.42 6.14 13.56
N GLU A 52 16.35 4.84 13.28
CA GLU A 52 17.14 4.17 12.25
C GLU A 52 16.27 3.40 11.25
N LYS A 53 15.00 3.79 11.11
CA LYS A 53 14.05 3.15 10.20
C LYS A 53 14.60 3.13 8.77
N LYS A 54 14.43 2.00 8.08
CA LYS A 54 14.73 1.87 6.64
C LYS A 54 13.56 1.24 5.90
N CYS A 55 13.57 1.37 4.57
CA CYS A 55 12.75 0.49 3.73
C CYS A 55 13.17 -0.97 3.97
N GLY A 56 12.20 -1.89 4.00
CA GLY A 56 12.44 -3.31 4.27
C GLY A 56 13.44 -4.01 3.36
N HIS A 57 13.67 -3.44 2.17
CA HIS A 57 14.59 -3.95 1.15
C HIS A 57 15.96 -3.25 1.16
N LEU A 58 16.23 -2.39 2.14
CA LEU A 58 17.54 -1.76 2.35
C LEU A 58 18.34 -2.48 3.44
N GLY A 59 19.66 -2.31 3.41
CA GLY A 59 20.55 -2.73 4.50
C GLY A 59 20.47 -1.81 5.72
N GLY A 60 21.13 -2.20 6.81
CA GLY A 60 21.27 -1.35 8.02
C GLY A 60 20.02 -1.27 8.90
N LYS A 61 19.07 -2.21 8.76
CA LYS A 61 17.89 -2.29 9.64
C LYS A 61 18.28 -2.70 11.06
N VAL A 62 17.70 -2.02 12.04
CA VAL A 62 17.87 -2.31 13.47
C VAL A 62 16.52 -2.66 14.07
N LEU A 63 16.40 -3.86 14.63
CA LEU A 63 15.20 -4.32 15.32
C LEU A 63 15.07 -3.70 16.72
N ILE A 64 13.83 -3.55 17.18
CA ILE A 64 13.51 -3.39 18.61
C ILE A 64 13.20 -4.75 19.25
N PRO A 65 13.27 -4.88 20.59
CA PRO A 65 12.90 -6.10 21.26
C PRO A 65 11.44 -6.46 20.98
N THR A 66 11.12 -7.75 21.00
CA THR A 66 9.77 -8.27 20.75
C THR A 66 8.72 -7.57 21.63
N GLN A 67 9.00 -7.40 22.93
CA GLN A 67 8.11 -6.68 23.85
C GLN A 67 7.94 -5.19 23.51
N ALA A 68 8.94 -4.54 22.91
CA ALA A 68 8.84 -3.15 22.51
C ALA A 68 7.87 -2.98 21.34
N HIS A 69 7.90 -3.87 20.36
CA HIS A 69 6.92 -3.84 19.26
C HIS A 69 5.51 -4.17 19.75
N ILE A 70 5.34 -5.15 20.65
CA ILE A 70 4.03 -5.43 21.28
C ILE A 70 3.46 -4.20 21.99
N ARG A 71 4.30 -3.38 22.66
CA ARG A 71 3.85 -2.11 23.26
C ARG A 71 3.34 -1.13 22.21
N ASN A 72 3.96 -1.04 21.04
CA ASN A 72 3.49 -0.19 19.94
C ASN A 72 2.16 -0.70 19.37
N LEU A 73 2.02 -2.01 19.15
CA LEU A 73 0.75 -2.62 18.70
C LEU A 73 -0.38 -2.40 19.72
N THR A 74 -0.08 -2.55 21.01
CA THR A 74 -1.03 -2.27 22.10
C THR A 74 -1.44 -0.81 22.13
N ALA A 75 -0.49 0.12 21.90
CA ALA A 75 -0.78 1.54 21.82
C ALA A 75 -1.67 1.89 20.62
N ALA A 76 -1.42 1.26 19.46
CA ALA A 76 -2.29 1.40 18.29
C ALA A 76 -3.71 0.87 18.55
N ARG A 77 -3.85 -0.30 19.19
CA ARG A 77 -5.17 -0.82 19.60
C ARG A 77 -5.86 0.13 20.58
N LEU A 78 -5.16 0.62 21.60
CA LEU A 78 -5.71 1.56 22.56
C LEU A 78 -6.19 2.85 21.89
N ALA A 79 -5.47 3.36 20.89
CA ALA A 79 -5.92 4.51 20.11
C ALA A 79 -7.23 4.23 19.37
N ALA A 80 -7.35 3.06 18.72
CA ALA A 80 -8.60 2.64 18.08
C ALA A 80 -9.76 2.52 19.08
N ASP A 81 -9.51 1.91 20.24
CA ASP A 81 -10.50 1.74 21.30
C ASP A 81 -10.97 3.09 21.87
N VAL A 82 -10.03 4.02 22.12
CA VAL A 82 -10.34 5.38 22.61
C VAL A 82 -11.13 6.18 21.58
N MET A 83 -10.80 6.04 20.30
CA MET A 83 -11.52 6.69 19.20
C MET A 83 -12.85 5.99 18.87
N GLY A 84 -13.11 4.83 19.46
CA GLY A 84 -14.34 4.05 19.26
C GLY A 84 -14.47 3.44 17.86
N THR A 85 -13.35 3.14 17.19
CA THR A 85 -13.34 2.60 15.82
C THR A 85 -12.76 1.19 15.76
N PRO A 86 -13.30 0.30 14.90
CA PRO A 86 -12.77 -1.06 14.72
C PRO A 86 -11.59 -1.07 13.73
N SER A 87 -10.69 -0.09 13.80
CA SER A 87 -9.57 0.04 12.87
C SER A 87 -8.65 -1.17 12.94
N LEU A 88 -8.23 -1.68 11.77
CA LEU A 88 -7.39 -2.87 11.69
C LEU A 88 -5.94 -2.52 12.03
N VAL A 89 -5.29 -3.35 12.83
CA VAL A 89 -3.87 -3.23 13.20
C VAL A 89 -3.09 -4.34 12.51
N ILE A 90 -2.07 -3.96 11.73
CA ILE A 90 -1.21 -4.90 11.01
C ILE A 90 0.19 -4.88 11.61
N ALA A 91 0.67 -6.03 12.10
CA ALA A 91 2.02 -6.17 12.63
C ALA A 91 2.98 -6.62 11.53
N ARG A 92 4.04 -5.85 11.31
CA ARG A 92 5.11 -6.14 10.38
C ARG A 92 6.39 -6.52 11.12
N THR A 93 7.05 -7.58 10.69
CA THR A 93 8.42 -7.90 11.13
C THR A 93 9.44 -7.75 9.99
N ASP A 94 10.59 -7.16 10.32
CA ASP A 94 11.73 -6.93 9.42
C ASP A 94 12.91 -7.89 9.68
N ALA A 95 12.71 -8.89 10.56
CA ALA A 95 13.75 -9.80 11.04
C ALA A 95 14.33 -10.74 9.94
N GLU A 96 13.74 -10.79 8.75
CA GLU A 96 14.23 -11.63 7.66
C GLU A 96 15.60 -11.16 7.17
N ALA A 97 15.84 -9.85 7.15
CA ALA A 97 17.09 -9.25 6.68
C ALA A 97 17.78 -8.34 7.71
N ALA A 98 17.10 -7.97 8.81
CA ALA A 98 17.71 -7.13 9.84
C ALA A 98 18.77 -7.90 10.64
N LYS A 99 19.98 -7.33 10.73
CA LYS A 99 21.14 -7.96 11.38
C LYS A 99 21.54 -7.30 12.70
N LEU A 100 20.77 -6.31 13.14
CA LEU A 100 21.02 -5.54 14.35
C LEU A 100 19.77 -5.54 15.23
N LEU A 101 19.98 -5.50 16.55
CA LEU A 101 18.94 -5.41 17.57
C LEU A 101 19.40 -4.42 18.65
N THR A 102 18.49 -3.57 19.10
CA THR A 102 18.82 -2.55 20.11
C THR A 102 19.20 -3.11 21.48
N SER A 103 18.56 -4.21 21.91
CA SER A 103 18.81 -4.82 23.22
C SER A 103 18.39 -6.29 23.22
N ASP A 104 19.14 -7.14 23.93
CA ASP A 104 18.86 -8.55 24.17
C ASP A 104 18.03 -8.79 25.45
N ILE A 105 17.35 -7.76 25.97
CA ILE A 105 16.60 -7.82 27.22
C ILE A 105 15.42 -8.80 27.20
N ASP A 106 14.88 -9.09 26.02
CA ASP A 106 13.74 -9.98 25.84
C ASP A 106 14.22 -11.41 25.56
N GLU A 107 13.86 -12.35 26.45
CA GLU A 107 14.26 -13.76 26.34
C GLU A 107 13.87 -14.39 24.98
N ARG A 108 12.82 -13.89 24.32
CA ARG A 108 12.38 -14.39 23.01
C ARG A 108 13.35 -14.02 21.88
N ASP A 109 14.13 -12.96 22.05
CA ASP A 109 15.08 -12.48 21.05
C ASP A 109 16.47 -13.11 21.21
N LYS A 110 16.83 -13.50 22.44
CA LYS A 110 18.15 -14.07 22.77
C LYS A 110 18.59 -15.27 21.92
N PRO A 111 17.72 -16.23 21.53
CA PRO A 111 18.12 -17.34 20.66
C PRO A 111 18.72 -16.89 19.32
N PHE A 112 18.40 -15.68 18.88
CA PHE A 112 18.84 -15.11 17.62
C PHE A 112 20.01 -14.13 17.79
N VAL A 113 20.41 -13.78 19.01
CA VAL A 113 21.55 -12.89 19.25
C VAL A 113 22.86 -13.64 19.00
N ASP A 114 23.77 -12.98 18.27
CA ASP A 114 25.10 -13.49 17.97
C ASP A 114 26.09 -13.00 19.04
N TYR A 115 26.11 -13.68 20.18
CA TYR A 115 26.96 -13.34 21.33
C TYR A 115 28.45 -13.57 21.10
N GLU A 116 28.84 -14.17 19.96
CA GLU A 116 30.25 -14.29 19.56
C GLU A 116 30.80 -12.98 18.96
N LYS A 117 29.90 -12.07 18.55
CA LYS A 117 30.28 -10.75 18.06
C LYS A 117 30.16 -9.71 19.17
N ASP A 118 31.15 -8.84 19.25
CA ASP A 118 31.04 -7.61 20.03
C ASP A 118 29.88 -6.76 19.52
N ARG A 119 29.34 -5.91 20.41
CA ARG A 119 28.34 -4.91 20.00
C ARG A 119 28.96 -3.92 19.02
N THR A 120 28.12 -3.29 18.19
CA THR A 120 28.56 -2.22 17.29
C THR A 120 29.04 -1.00 18.09
N THR A 121 29.68 -0.04 17.42
CA THR A 121 30.12 1.22 18.04
C THR A 121 28.97 1.99 18.68
N GLU A 122 27.77 1.92 18.11
CA GLU A 122 26.53 2.51 18.62
C GLU A 122 25.93 1.72 19.79
N GLY A 123 26.44 0.52 20.06
CA GLY A 123 26.00 -0.36 21.14
C GLY A 123 24.93 -1.37 20.74
N PHE A 124 24.66 -1.58 19.45
CA PHE A 124 23.68 -2.57 18.99
C PHE A 124 24.23 -4.00 19.03
N TYR A 125 23.34 -4.96 19.27
CA TYR A 125 23.64 -6.38 19.18
C TYR A 125 23.56 -6.85 17.74
N HIS A 126 24.42 -7.80 17.37
CA HIS A 126 24.26 -8.55 16.13
C HIS A 126 23.24 -9.68 16.31
N VAL A 127 22.41 -9.90 15.30
CA VAL A 127 21.42 -10.99 15.28
C VAL A 127 21.50 -11.84 14.01
N LYS A 128 21.13 -13.12 14.15
CA LYS A 128 20.91 -14.08 13.09
C LYS A 128 19.56 -13.80 12.44
N ASN A 129 19.59 -13.13 11.29
CA ASN A 129 18.40 -12.82 10.50
C ASN A 129 17.84 -14.07 9.79
N GLY A 130 16.58 -14.03 9.37
CA GLY A 130 15.99 -15.06 8.52
C GLY A 130 14.54 -15.39 8.88
N LEU A 131 14.04 -16.50 8.35
CA LEU A 131 12.63 -16.89 8.53
C LEU A 131 12.30 -17.31 9.98
N GLU A 132 13.24 -17.92 10.70
CA GLU A 132 13.02 -18.38 12.08
C GLU A 132 12.66 -17.25 13.05
N PRO A 133 13.45 -16.14 13.17
CA PRO A 133 13.06 -15.03 14.02
C PRO A 133 11.77 -14.35 13.55
N CYS A 134 11.48 -14.33 12.23
CA CYS A 134 10.20 -13.82 11.73
C CYS A 134 9.01 -14.63 12.23
N ILE A 135 9.10 -15.97 12.19
CA ILE A 135 8.04 -16.85 12.70
C ILE A 135 7.85 -16.64 14.20
N ALA A 136 8.93 -16.62 14.98
CA ALA A 136 8.86 -16.42 16.42
C ALA A 136 8.21 -15.08 16.79
N ARG A 137 8.60 -14.00 16.10
CA ARG A 137 8.03 -12.66 16.28
C ARG A 137 6.58 -12.60 15.84
N ALA A 138 6.23 -13.16 14.69
CA ALA A 138 4.86 -13.24 14.20
C ALA A 138 3.93 -13.93 15.21
N VAL A 139 4.32 -15.10 15.72
CA VAL A 139 3.53 -15.80 16.76
C VAL A 139 3.37 -14.93 18.01
N ALA A 140 4.42 -14.22 18.43
CA ALA A 140 4.33 -13.30 19.57
C ALA A 140 3.42 -12.08 19.31
N TYR A 141 3.31 -11.61 18.06
CA TYR A 141 2.50 -10.45 17.68
C TYR A 141 1.03 -10.80 17.38
N ALA A 142 0.74 -12.04 17.02
CA ALA A 142 -0.60 -12.49 16.61
C ALA A 142 -1.74 -12.09 17.57
N PRO A 143 -1.60 -12.17 18.91
CA PRO A 143 -2.67 -11.74 19.81
C PRO A 143 -2.95 -10.22 19.81
N TYR A 144 -2.08 -9.43 19.19
CA TYR A 144 -2.12 -7.96 19.19
C TYR A 144 -2.36 -7.36 17.79
N ALA A 145 -2.57 -8.20 16.76
CA ALA A 145 -2.68 -7.75 15.38
C ALA A 145 -3.75 -8.53 14.60
N ASP A 146 -4.53 -7.82 13.80
CA ASP A 146 -5.55 -8.41 12.94
C ASP A 146 -4.92 -9.11 11.73
N LEU A 147 -3.80 -8.57 11.22
CA LEU A 147 -2.98 -9.18 10.18
C LEU A 147 -1.50 -9.16 10.54
N ILE A 148 -0.75 -10.14 10.01
CA ILE A 148 0.71 -10.19 10.15
C ILE A 148 1.37 -10.15 8.78
N TRP A 149 2.45 -9.38 8.70
CA TRP A 149 3.32 -9.23 7.53
C TRP A 149 4.76 -9.56 7.90
N CYS A 150 5.40 -10.47 7.17
CA CYS A 150 6.85 -10.62 7.14
C CYS A 150 7.40 -9.96 5.87
N GLU A 151 8.29 -8.98 6.00
CA GLU A 151 9.03 -8.50 4.83
C GLU A 151 10.02 -9.60 4.37
N THR A 152 10.23 -9.74 3.06
CA THR A 152 11.10 -10.78 2.48
C THR A 152 12.11 -10.19 1.50
N SER A 153 13.24 -10.87 1.32
CA SER A 153 14.27 -10.44 0.38
C SER A 153 13.98 -10.80 -1.09
N LYS A 154 13.03 -11.71 -1.35
CA LYS A 154 12.64 -12.18 -2.69
C LYS A 154 11.15 -12.54 -2.76
N PRO A 155 10.54 -12.54 -3.96
CA PRO A 155 9.19 -13.05 -4.17
C PRO A 155 9.22 -14.59 -4.24
N ASP A 156 9.14 -15.25 -3.10
CA ASP A 156 9.28 -16.71 -2.96
C ASP A 156 8.04 -17.35 -2.32
N LEU A 157 7.33 -18.18 -3.09
CA LEU A 157 6.11 -18.87 -2.64
C LEU A 157 6.39 -19.99 -1.63
N ASP A 158 7.57 -20.61 -1.64
CA ASP A 158 7.94 -21.63 -0.65
C ASP A 158 8.21 -20.99 0.71
N GLN A 159 8.98 -19.90 0.73
CA GLN A 159 9.20 -19.11 1.95
C GLN A 159 7.86 -18.61 2.51
N ALA A 160 6.98 -18.09 1.66
CA ALA A 160 5.66 -17.61 2.04
C ALA A 160 4.80 -18.74 2.65
N ARG A 161 4.79 -19.93 2.02
CA ARG A 161 4.09 -21.11 2.54
C ARG A 161 4.60 -21.50 3.92
N ARG A 162 5.92 -21.62 4.10
CA ARG A 162 6.54 -22.02 5.37
C ARG A 162 6.23 -21.05 6.50
N PHE A 163 6.26 -19.74 6.21
CA PHE A 163 5.84 -18.72 7.17
C PHE A 163 4.37 -18.88 7.55
N ALA A 164 3.49 -18.99 6.55
CA ALA A 164 2.05 -19.11 6.78
C ALA A 164 1.68 -20.37 7.57
N GLU A 165 2.23 -21.53 7.22
CA GLU A 165 2.01 -22.79 7.92
C GLU A 165 2.47 -22.72 9.38
N ALA A 166 3.65 -22.13 9.64
CA ALA A 166 4.18 -22.02 11.00
C ALA A 166 3.34 -21.08 11.88
N VAL A 167 2.94 -19.91 11.36
CA VAL A 167 2.07 -18.98 12.11
C VAL A 167 0.70 -19.60 12.33
N LYS A 168 0.11 -20.23 11.31
CA LYS A 168 -1.22 -20.86 11.41
C LYS A 168 -1.26 -22.11 12.26
N LYS A 169 -0.12 -22.78 12.47
CA LYS A 169 -0.03 -23.87 13.44
C LYS A 169 -0.38 -23.42 14.85
N GLU A 170 0.10 -22.24 15.24
CA GLU A 170 -0.16 -21.65 16.57
C GLU A 170 -1.44 -20.78 16.58
N HIS A 171 -1.73 -20.09 15.47
CA HIS A 171 -2.89 -19.21 15.30
C HIS A 171 -3.64 -19.52 13.99
N PRO A 172 -4.49 -20.57 13.93
CA PRO A 172 -5.10 -21.07 12.69
C PRO A 172 -5.84 -20.03 11.85
N ASN A 173 -6.52 -19.10 12.53
CA ASN A 173 -7.36 -18.07 11.90
C ASN A 173 -6.60 -16.77 11.60
N GLN A 174 -5.31 -16.68 11.91
CA GLN A 174 -4.52 -15.46 11.68
C GLN A 174 -4.52 -15.11 10.19
N LEU A 175 -4.94 -13.89 9.87
CA LEU A 175 -4.84 -13.33 8.54
C LEU A 175 -3.43 -12.81 8.30
N LEU A 176 -2.96 -12.92 7.06
CA LEU A 176 -1.61 -12.49 6.67
C LEU A 176 -1.68 -11.41 5.59
N SER A 177 -0.62 -10.62 5.51
CA SER A 177 -0.40 -9.61 4.47
C SER A 177 0.90 -9.87 3.72
N TYR A 178 0.94 -9.56 2.43
CA TYR A 178 2.12 -9.77 1.59
C TYR A 178 2.44 -8.55 0.73
N ASN A 179 3.68 -8.09 0.79
CA ASN A 179 4.20 -7.04 -0.06
C ASN A 179 4.71 -7.63 -1.39
N CYS A 180 3.97 -7.39 -2.47
CA CYS A 180 4.41 -7.66 -3.83
C CYS A 180 5.37 -6.54 -4.29
N SER A 181 6.54 -6.47 -3.65
CA SER A 181 7.45 -5.33 -3.71
C SER A 181 8.03 -5.06 -5.11
N PRO A 182 7.98 -3.80 -5.59
CA PRO A 182 8.76 -3.37 -6.76
C PRO A 182 10.28 -3.36 -6.54
N SER A 183 10.74 -3.45 -5.28
CA SER A 183 12.17 -3.65 -4.99
C SER A 183 12.67 -5.03 -5.41
N PHE A 184 11.77 -5.96 -5.74
CA PHE A 184 12.12 -7.20 -6.41
C PHE A 184 12.30 -6.96 -7.91
N ASN A 185 13.37 -7.51 -8.48
CA ASN A 185 13.42 -7.76 -9.91
C ASN A 185 12.62 -9.04 -10.21
N TRP A 186 11.34 -8.88 -10.57
CA TRP A 186 10.39 -9.99 -10.74
C TRP A 186 10.85 -11.02 -11.79
N LYS A 187 11.14 -10.60 -13.02
CA LYS A 187 11.58 -11.50 -14.10
C LYS A 187 12.96 -12.11 -13.89
N LYS A 188 13.79 -11.53 -13.02
CA LYS A 188 15.06 -12.15 -12.61
C LYS A 188 14.84 -13.32 -11.64
N ASN A 189 13.79 -13.27 -10.82
CA ASN A 189 13.53 -14.28 -9.80
C ASN A 189 12.55 -15.35 -10.27
N LEU A 190 11.57 -15.01 -11.11
CA LEU A 190 10.43 -15.84 -11.45
C LEU A 190 10.18 -15.89 -12.96
N ASP A 191 9.65 -17.01 -13.43
CA ASP A 191 9.09 -17.14 -14.78
C ASP A 191 7.69 -16.51 -14.89
N ASP A 192 7.25 -16.25 -16.12
CA ASP A 192 5.97 -15.58 -16.39
C ASP A 192 4.76 -16.38 -15.87
N ALA A 193 4.83 -17.72 -15.90
CA ALA A 193 3.78 -18.59 -15.38
C ALA A 193 3.63 -18.47 -13.85
N THR A 194 4.73 -18.32 -13.14
CA THR A 194 4.77 -18.16 -11.69
C THR A 194 4.32 -16.76 -11.29
N ILE A 195 4.75 -15.72 -12.01
CA ILE A 195 4.28 -14.34 -11.82
C ILE A 195 2.75 -14.29 -11.98
N ALA A 196 2.20 -14.90 -13.03
CA ALA A 196 0.77 -14.89 -13.32
C ALA A 196 -0.10 -15.52 -12.23
N LYS A 197 0.42 -16.52 -11.49
CA LYS A 197 -0.32 -17.18 -10.39
C LYS A 197 0.06 -16.68 -8.99
N PHE A 198 1.07 -15.83 -8.86
CA PHE A 198 1.71 -15.51 -7.59
C PHE A 198 0.72 -15.09 -6.49
N GLN A 199 -0.13 -14.09 -6.78
CA GLN A 199 -1.11 -13.58 -5.82
C GLN A 199 -2.22 -14.59 -5.48
N ARG A 200 -2.63 -15.41 -6.45
CA ARG A 200 -3.64 -16.46 -6.24
C ARG A 200 -3.13 -17.53 -5.28
N GLU A 201 -1.88 -17.98 -5.46
CA GLU A 201 -1.24 -18.96 -4.58
C GLU A 201 -1.08 -18.38 -3.16
N LEU A 202 -0.63 -17.12 -3.03
CA LEU A 202 -0.58 -16.42 -1.73
C LEU A 202 -1.96 -16.35 -1.06
N GLY A 203 -3.01 -16.05 -1.82
CA GLY A 203 -4.38 -15.98 -1.32
C GLY A 203 -4.86 -17.30 -0.72
N ALA A 204 -4.45 -18.44 -1.29
CA ALA A 204 -4.74 -19.78 -0.78
C ALA A 204 -3.98 -20.11 0.52
N MET A 205 -2.80 -19.52 0.73
CA MET A 205 -1.99 -19.69 1.95
C MET A 205 -2.49 -18.83 3.14
N GLY A 206 -3.40 -17.88 2.88
CA GLY A 206 -3.96 -16.99 3.91
C GLY A 206 -3.48 -15.55 3.86
N TYR A 207 -2.71 -15.16 2.83
CA TYR A 207 -2.36 -13.76 2.56
C TYR A 207 -3.57 -13.04 1.94
N LYS A 208 -4.41 -12.45 2.80
CA LYS A 208 -5.70 -11.84 2.43
C LYS A 208 -5.59 -10.37 2.08
N PHE A 209 -4.50 -9.72 2.46
CA PHE A 209 -4.16 -8.38 1.99
C PHE A 209 -2.84 -8.44 1.21
N GLN A 210 -2.86 -8.05 -0.05
CA GLN A 210 -1.69 -8.09 -0.94
C GLN A 210 -1.59 -6.75 -1.66
N PHE A 211 -0.40 -6.18 -1.71
CA PHE A 211 -0.22 -4.81 -2.19
C PHE A 211 1.11 -4.63 -2.89
N ILE A 212 1.16 -3.69 -3.84
CA ILE A 212 2.38 -3.25 -4.51
C ILE A 212 2.72 -1.86 -3.99
N THR A 213 3.69 -1.78 -3.09
CA THR A 213 4.03 -0.55 -2.34
C THR A 213 4.33 0.66 -3.23
N LEU A 214 5.18 0.49 -4.25
CA LEU A 214 5.69 1.59 -5.09
C LEU A 214 5.00 1.68 -6.47
N ALA A 215 3.81 1.12 -6.63
CA ALA A 215 3.10 1.14 -7.92
C ALA A 215 2.88 2.57 -8.45
N GLY A 216 2.39 3.47 -7.59
CA GLY A 216 2.20 4.87 -7.96
C GLY A 216 3.49 5.59 -8.34
N PHE A 217 4.57 5.36 -7.59
CA PHE A 217 5.89 5.96 -7.87
C PHE A 217 6.41 5.52 -9.25
N HIS A 218 6.40 4.22 -9.54
CA HIS A 218 6.91 3.70 -10.81
C HIS A 218 6.06 4.15 -12.00
N GLN A 219 4.73 4.08 -11.90
CA GLN A 219 3.83 4.50 -12.98
C GLN A 219 3.95 6.00 -13.27
N LEU A 220 3.96 6.85 -12.23
CA LEU A 220 4.06 8.30 -12.38
C LEU A 220 5.38 8.70 -13.04
N ASN A 221 6.51 8.20 -12.54
CA ASN A 221 7.82 8.56 -13.06
C ASN A 221 8.03 8.04 -14.48
N PHE A 222 7.68 6.77 -14.75
CA PHE A 222 7.86 6.18 -16.07
C PHE A 222 6.95 6.84 -17.11
N GLY A 223 5.66 7.01 -16.81
CA GLY A 223 4.71 7.66 -17.71
C GLY A 223 5.14 9.08 -18.08
N MET A 224 5.54 9.88 -17.09
CA MET A 224 6.01 11.24 -17.34
C MET A 224 7.35 11.27 -18.08
N PHE A 225 8.28 10.37 -17.77
CA PHE A 225 9.56 10.29 -18.48
C PHE A 225 9.36 9.99 -19.97
N GLU A 226 8.55 8.99 -20.30
CA GLU A 226 8.27 8.62 -21.70
C GLU A 226 7.53 9.75 -22.44
N LEU A 227 6.55 10.38 -21.80
CA LEU A 227 5.85 11.54 -22.37
C LEU A 227 6.83 12.70 -22.62
N ALA A 228 7.64 13.09 -21.64
CA ALA A 228 8.60 14.18 -21.78
C ALA A 228 9.68 13.89 -22.84
N ARG A 229 10.15 12.63 -22.92
CA ARG A 229 11.09 12.17 -23.94
C ARG A 229 10.47 12.28 -25.34
N GLY A 230 9.25 11.76 -25.53
CA GLY A 230 8.53 11.87 -26.78
C GLY A 230 8.21 13.32 -27.15
N TYR A 231 7.80 14.14 -26.18
CA TYR A 231 7.46 15.56 -26.40
C TYR A 231 8.67 16.39 -26.81
N LYS A 232 9.86 16.11 -26.24
CA LYS A 232 11.12 16.74 -26.67
C LYS A 232 11.38 16.51 -28.17
N GLU A 233 11.08 15.32 -28.68
CA GLU A 233 11.38 14.92 -30.06
C GLU A 233 10.27 15.31 -31.05
N ARG A 234 9.00 15.07 -30.69
CA ARG A 234 7.84 15.14 -31.61
C ARG A 234 6.71 16.04 -31.12
N GLN A 235 6.94 16.78 -30.03
CA GLN A 235 6.02 17.77 -29.45
C GLN A 235 4.58 17.22 -29.34
N MET A 236 3.61 17.90 -29.96
CA MET A 236 2.19 17.56 -29.84
C MET A 236 1.83 16.16 -30.35
N SER A 237 2.61 15.57 -31.26
CA SER A 237 2.34 14.18 -31.70
C SER A 237 2.48 13.19 -30.53
N ALA A 238 3.43 13.39 -29.63
CA ALA A 238 3.59 12.53 -28.45
C ALA A 238 2.45 12.71 -27.43
N TYR A 239 1.93 13.94 -27.29
CA TYR A 239 0.78 14.19 -26.42
C TYR A 239 -0.52 13.66 -27.02
N SER A 240 -0.73 13.81 -28.33
CA SER A 240 -1.88 13.27 -29.03
C SER A 240 -1.94 11.74 -28.94
N GLU A 241 -0.80 11.05 -28.97
CA GLU A 241 -0.74 9.59 -28.74
C GLU A 241 -1.25 9.20 -27.34
N LEU A 242 -0.94 10.00 -26.30
CA LEU A 242 -1.48 9.79 -24.96
C LEU A 242 -3.01 10.01 -24.94
N GLN A 243 -3.48 11.10 -25.55
CA GLN A 243 -4.91 11.42 -25.60
C GLN A 243 -5.72 10.36 -26.37
N GLU A 244 -5.20 9.85 -27.49
CA GLU A 244 -5.83 8.74 -28.22
C GLU A 244 -5.87 7.45 -27.39
N ALA A 245 -4.84 7.18 -26.58
CA ALA A 245 -4.85 6.05 -25.65
C ALA A 245 -5.88 6.23 -24.53
N GLU A 246 -6.12 7.46 -24.06
CA GLU A 246 -7.20 7.80 -23.11
C GLU A 246 -8.57 7.52 -23.72
N PHE A 247 -8.85 8.02 -24.94
CA PHE A 247 -10.09 7.73 -25.67
C PHE A 247 -10.31 6.23 -25.89
N ALA A 248 -9.26 5.50 -26.33
CA ALA A 248 -9.33 4.07 -26.51
C ALA A 248 -9.59 3.29 -25.20
N SER A 249 -9.28 3.90 -24.05
CA SER A 249 -9.51 3.30 -22.73
C SER A 249 -10.93 3.52 -22.19
N GLU A 250 -11.72 4.44 -22.77
CA GLU A 250 -13.08 4.75 -22.30
C GLU A 250 -14.02 3.53 -22.39
N VAL A 251 -13.82 2.66 -23.39
CA VAL A 251 -14.58 1.40 -23.52
C VAL A 251 -14.37 0.44 -22.32
N ASN A 252 -13.27 0.63 -21.58
CA ASN A 252 -12.95 -0.14 -20.38
C ASN A 252 -13.36 0.60 -19.08
N GLY A 253 -14.08 1.73 -19.20
CA GLY A 253 -14.57 2.52 -18.06
C GLY A 253 -13.64 3.67 -17.63
N TYR A 254 -12.58 3.99 -18.38
CA TYR A 254 -11.81 5.21 -18.16
C TYR A 254 -12.66 6.46 -18.45
N THR A 255 -12.51 7.52 -17.66
CA THR A 255 -13.38 8.71 -17.76
C THR A 255 -12.64 10.05 -17.73
N ALA A 256 -11.36 10.06 -17.35
CA ALA A 256 -10.62 11.29 -17.09
C ALA A 256 -10.17 12.05 -18.35
N THR A 257 -10.41 11.51 -19.56
CA THR A 257 -10.31 12.29 -20.81
C THR A 257 -11.16 13.58 -20.71
N LYS A 258 -12.33 13.46 -20.06
CA LYS A 258 -13.23 14.56 -19.69
C LYS A 258 -12.86 15.11 -18.31
N HIS A 259 -11.70 15.72 -18.24
CA HIS A 259 -11.06 16.16 -17.00
C HIS A 259 -11.85 17.24 -16.24
N GLN A 260 -12.67 18.07 -16.90
CA GLN A 260 -13.51 19.07 -16.23
C GLN A 260 -14.60 18.36 -15.41
N ARG A 261 -15.31 17.41 -16.02
CA ARG A 261 -16.27 16.56 -15.30
C ARG A 261 -15.59 15.80 -14.17
N GLU A 262 -14.42 15.21 -14.41
CA GLU A 262 -13.74 14.32 -13.46
C GLU A 262 -13.41 15.01 -12.13
N VAL A 263 -13.00 16.28 -12.19
CA VAL A 263 -12.71 17.10 -10.98
C VAL A 263 -13.94 17.77 -10.38
N GLY A 264 -15.13 17.48 -10.90
CA GLY A 264 -16.40 17.90 -10.32
C GLY A 264 -16.92 19.27 -10.79
N THR A 265 -16.50 19.78 -11.95
CA THR A 265 -17.03 21.06 -12.48
C THR A 265 -18.57 21.03 -12.56
N GLY A 266 -19.16 19.94 -13.07
CA GLY A 266 -20.61 19.76 -13.09
C GLY A 266 -21.27 19.67 -11.70
N TYR A 267 -20.55 19.16 -10.69
CA TYR A 267 -21.03 19.16 -9.30
C TYR A 267 -21.14 20.59 -8.77
N PHE A 268 -20.11 21.43 -8.99
CA PHE A 268 -20.14 22.83 -8.54
C PHE A 268 -21.10 23.71 -9.35
N ASP A 269 -21.36 23.39 -10.62
CA ASP A 269 -22.44 24.01 -11.39
C ASP A 269 -23.80 23.72 -10.76
N ALA A 270 -24.06 22.47 -10.37
CA ALA A 270 -25.32 22.10 -9.70
C ALA A 270 -25.49 22.81 -8.35
N VAL A 271 -24.40 22.95 -7.57
CA VAL A 271 -24.39 23.75 -6.32
C VAL A 271 -24.75 25.21 -6.61
N SER A 272 -24.15 25.80 -7.64
CA SER A 272 -24.41 27.19 -8.03
C SER A 272 -25.85 27.40 -8.50
N MET A 273 -26.39 26.47 -9.27
CA MET A 273 -27.79 26.49 -9.71
C MET A 273 -28.75 26.34 -8.54
N ALA A 274 -28.45 25.49 -7.55
CA ALA A 274 -29.26 25.37 -6.34
C ALA A 274 -29.29 26.68 -5.53
N ILE A 275 -28.13 27.33 -5.33
CA ILE A 275 -28.02 28.61 -4.62
C ILE A 275 -28.82 29.72 -5.31
N THR A 276 -28.78 29.75 -6.64
CA THR A 276 -29.38 30.82 -7.46
C THR A 276 -30.81 30.56 -7.88
N GLY A 277 -31.45 29.47 -7.42
CA GLY A 277 -32.79 29.08 -7.86
C GLY A 277 -32.87 28.81 -9.36
N GLY A 278 -31.77 28.36 -9.97
CA GLY A 278 -31.66 28.07 -11.40
C GLY A 278 -31.40 29.27 -12.30
N ALA A 279 -31.01 30.43 -11.74
CA ALA A 279 -30.83 31.67 -12.50
C ALA A 279 -29.36 32.07 -12.72
N SER A 280 -28.40 31.23 -12.33
CA SER A 280 -26.97 31.54 -12.54
C SER A 280 -26.65 31.69 -14.03
N SER A 281 -26.01 32.80 -14.39
CA SER A 281 -25.50 33.07 -15.73
C SER A 281 -24.02 32.71 -15.88
N THR A 282 -23.41 32.09 -14.87
CA THR A 282 -21.95 31.85 -14.80
C THR A 282 -21.61 30.39 -14.43
N THR A 283 -22.45 29.44 -14.83
CA THR A 283 -22.08 28.01 -14.79
C THR A 283 -21.00 27.70 -15.82
N ALA A 284 -20.11 26.76 -15.53
CA ALA A 284 -18.90 26.52 -16.29
C ALA A 284 -19.07 25.53 -17.45
N MET A 285 -19.83 24.44 -17.29
CA MET A 285 -19.82 23.33 -18.24
C MET A 285 -20.46 23.66 -19.61
N GLY A 286 -21.55 24.43 -19.63
CA GLY A 286 -22.40 24.59 -20.82
C GLY A 286 -21.73 25.22 -22.04
N GLU A 287 -20.72 26.06 -21.83
CA GLU A 287 -19.96 26.75 -22.88
C GLU A 287 -18.48 26.29 -22.91
N SER A 288 -18.19 25.13 -22.31
CA SER A 288 -16.82 24.59 -22.21
C SER A 288 -16.36 23.89 -23.50
N THR A 289 -15.05 23.88 -23.76
CA THR A 289 -14.48 23.09 -24.85
C THR A 289 -14.68 21.59 -24.66
N GLU A 290 -14.75 21.11 -23.40
CA GLU A 290 -15.10 19.73 -23.09
C GLU A 290 -16.50 19.38 -23.62
N HIS A 291 -17.49 20.24 -23.36
CA HIS A 291 -18.84 20.05 -23.88
C HIS A 291 -18.86 19.99 -25.41
N ASP A 292 -18.08 20.82 -26.08
CA ASP A 292 -18.14 20.95 -27.54
C ASP A 292 -17.32 19.91 -28.30
N GLN A 293 -16.15 19.52 -27.79
CA GLN A 293 -15.16 18.72 -28.54
C GLN A 293 -15.08 17.25 -28.09
N PHE A 294 -15.65 16.88 -26.94
CA PHE A 294 -15.56 15.52 -26.39
C PHE A 294 -16.90 14.77 -26.46
N LYS A 295 -17.73 15.14 -27.45
CA LYS A 295 -18.97 14.42 -27.78
C LYS A 295 -18.60 13.08 -28.42
N PRO A 296 -19.34 11.99 -28.15
CA PRO A 296 -19.19 10.76 -28.91
C PRO A 296 -19.40 11.07 -30.40
N ASP A 297 -18.56 10.51 -31.27
CA ASP A 297 -18.78 10.65 -32.70
C ASP A 297 -20.22 10.22 -33.03
N ALA A 298 -20.92 11.04 -33.82
CA ALA A 298 -22.19 10.63 -34.37
C ALA A 298 -21.96 9.32 -35.14
N PRO A 299 -22.81 8.29 -34.99
CA PRO A 299 -22.64 7.06 -35.72
C PRO A 299 -22.52 7.43 -37.20
N GLN A 300 -21.38 7.08 -37.81
CA GLN A 300 -21.20 7.23 -39.24
C GLN A 300 -22.35 6.49 -39.88
N ARG A 301 -23.28 7.23 -40.51
CA ARG A 301 -24.27 6.61 -41.40
C ARG A 301 -23.42 5.89 -42.42
N GLU A 302 -23.46 4.56 -42.43
CA GLU A 302 -23.00 3.78 -43.57
C GLU A 302 -23.58 4.47 -44.80
N ALA A 303 -22.71 5.01 -45.64
CA ALA A 303 -23.12 5.51 -46.93
C ALA A 303 -23.69 4.30 -47.67
N ALA A 304 -25.02 4.26 -47.74
CA ALA A 304 -25.70 3.40 -48.69
C ALA A 304 -25.32 3.92 -50.08
N GLU A 305 -24.35 3.26 -50.72
CA GLU A 305 -24.28 2.90 -52.15
C GLU A 305 -22.94 2.22 -52.48
#